data_AF-A0A395UZV5-F1
#
_entry.id   AF-A0A395UZV5-F1
#
_cell.length_a   1.000
_cell.length_b   1.000
_cell.length_c   1.000
_cell.angle_alpha   90.00
_cell.angle_beta   90.00
_cell.angle_gamma   90.00
#
_symmetry.space_group_name_H-M   'P 1'
#
loop_
_entity.id
_entity.type
_entity.pdbx_description
1 polymer ?
#
loop_
_entity_poly.entity_id
_entity_poly.type
_entity_poly.pdbx_seq_one_letter_code
_entity_poly.pdbx_strand_id
1 'polypeptide(L)'
;MLVAKGAEYAPRAVKNTAVDRLAHFKKAAVVLNTTPRAALMGMLSKHLISVSDMCMGEQQYSKEQWDEKITDSINYFLILCAIVEEELNEEN
;
A
#
# COMPACT_ATOMS: atom_id res chain seq x y z
N MET A 1 13.81 -1.82 6.91
CA MET A 1 13.26 -1.12 5.73
C MET A 1 11.73 -1.21 5.68
N LEU A 2 11.11 -2.40 5.66
CA LEU A 2 9.64 -2.57 5.70
C LEU A 2 8.98 -2.00 6.99
N VAL A 3 9.62 -2.17 8.16
CA VAL A 3 9.08 -1.68 9.45
C VAL A 3 8.98 -0.15 9.53
N ALA A 4 9.83 0.59 8.80
CA ALA A 4 9.86 2.05 8.88
C ALA A 4 8.66 2.69 8.16
N LYS A 5 8.28 2.17 6.99
CA LYS A 5 7.13 2.71 6.21
C LYS A 5 5.78 2.32 6.80
N GLY A 6 5.67 1.25 7.59
CA GLY A 6 4.43 0.88 8.27
C GLY A 6 3.82 2.00 9.11
N ALA A 7 4.65 2.87 9.70
CA ALA A 7 4.20 4.03 10.44
C ALA A 7 3.62 5.13 9.54
N GLU A 8 4.01 5.24 8.27
CA GLU A 8 3.49 6.25 7.34
C GLU A 8 2.02 5.97 6.98
N TYR A 9 1.63 4.70 6.88
CA TYR A 9 0.26 4.31 6.55
C TYR A 9 -0.70 4.51 7.73
N ALA A 10 -0.20 4.38 8.96
CA ALA A 10 -0.98 4.56 10.18
C ALA A 10 -0.17 5.32 11.25
N PRO A 11 0.05 6.64 11.08
CA PRO A 11 0.97 7.43 11.92
C PRO A 11 0.53 7.56 13.38
N ARG A 12 -0.75 7.28 13.66
CA ARG A 12 -1.32 7.29 15.01
C ARG A 12 -1.25 5.94 15.71
N ALA A 13 -0.81 4.88 15.02
CA ALA A 13 -0.83 3.52 15.54
C ALA A 13 0.39 3.24 16.45
N VAL A 14 0.42 3.90 17.60
CA VAL A 14 1.37 3.69 18.70
C VAL A 14 0.99 2.45 19.52
N LYS A 15 1.95 1.87 20.26
CA LYS A 15 1.69 0.74 21.16
C LYS A 15 0.51 1.07 22.10
N ASN A 16 -0.44 0.13 22.21
CA ASN A 16 -1.63 0.19 23.06
C ASN A 16 -2.73 1.18 22.65
N THR A 17 -2.69 1.71 21.42
CA THR A 17 -3.82 2.51 20.89
C THR A 17 -4.61 1.67 19.88
N ALA A 18 -5.92 1.53 20.12
CA ALA A 18 -6.85 0.98 19.13
C ALA A 18 -7.01 1.99 17.99
N VAL A 19 -6.24 1.81 16.91
CA VAL A 19 -6.31 2.64 15.71
C VAL A 19 -6.58 1.73 14.52
N ASP A 20 -7.61 2.08 13.75
CA ASP A 20 -7.83 1.48 12.44
C ASP A 20 -6.67 1.86 11.51
N ARG A 21 -5.78 0.89 11.26
CA ARG A 21 -4.58 1.07 10.43
C ARG A 21 -4.92 1.15 8.94
N LEU A 22 -6.13 0.79 8.54
CA LEU A 22 -6.63 0.79 7.17
C LEU A 22 -7.55 2.00 6.89
N ALA A 23 -7.75 2.89 7.87
CA ALA A 23 -8.68 4.01 7.78
C ALA A 23 -8.47 4.92 6.56
N HIS A 24 -7.24 5.11 6.09
CA HIS A 24 -6.97 5.89 4.88
C HIS A 24 -7.53 5.22 3.61
N PHE A 25 -7.41 3.90 3.50
CA PHE A 25 -7.95 3.14 2.38
C PHE A 25 -9.47 3.08 2.40
N LYS A 26 -10.07 2.94 3.59
CA LYS A 26 -11.54 3.02 3.77
C LYS A 26 -12.09 4.40 3.38
N LYS A 27 -11.43 5.48 3.80
CA LYS A 27 -11.80 6.85 3.40
C LYS A 27 -11.64 7.07 1.90
N ALA A 28 -10.55 6.61 1.31
CA ALA A 28 -10.33 6.69 -0.14
C ALA A 28 -11.41 5.94 -0.92
N ALA A 29 -11.80 4.75 -0.44
CA ALA A 29 -12.87 3.95 -1.03
C ALA A 29 -14.21 4.71 -1.05
N VAL A 30 -14.57 5.38 0.05
CA VAL A 30 -15.77 6.22 0.14
C VAL A 30 -15.71 7.38 -0.86
N VAL A 31 -14.59 8.11 -0.91
CA VAL A 31 -14.41 9.26 -1.81
C VAL A 31 -14.49 8.84 -3.28
N LEU A 32 -13.94 7.68 -3.61
CA LEU A 32 -13.88 7.15 -4.98
C LEU A 32 -15.11 6.29 -5.36
N ASN A 33 -16.09 6.16 -4.46
CA ASN A 33 -17.25 5.28 -4.62
C ASN A 33 -16.85 3.85 -5.08
N THR A 34 -15.94 3.25 -4.34
CA THR A 34 -15.37 1.93 -4.66
C THR A 34 -15.07 1.15 -3.37
N THR A 35 -14.43 -0.03 -3.48
CA THR A 35 -14.06 -0.85 -2.31
C THR A 35 -12.66 -0.46 -1.79
N PRO A 36 -12.33 -0.74 -0.51
CA PRO A 36 -10.97 -0.53 0.02
C PRO A 36 -9.88 -1.24 -0.82
N ARG A 37 -10.15 -2.47 -1.29
CA ARG A 37 -9.27 -3.20 -2.21
C ARG A 37 -9.05 -2.47 -3.53
N ALA A 38 -10.11 -1.97 -4.15
CA ALA A 38 -10.00 -1.25 -5.42
C ALA A 38 -9.28 0.11 -5.26
N ALA A 39 -9.57 0.84 -4.17
CA ALA A 39 -8.86 2.07 -3.83
C ALA A 39 -7.36 1.81 -3.60
N LEU A 40 -7.01 0.73 -2.89
CA LEU A 40 -5.62 0.29 -2.73
C LEU A 40 -4.98 -0.06 -4.07
N MET A 41 -5.68 -0.82 -4.93
CA MET A 41 -5.17 -1.21 -6.25
C MET A 41 -4.85 0.01 -7.11
N GLY A 42 -5.67 1.06 -7.05
CA GLY A 42 -5.41 2.34 -7.71
C GLY A 42 -4.13 3.03 -7.21
N MET A 43 -3.80 2.90 -5.91
CA MET A 43 -2.55 3.43 -5.36
C MET A 43 -1.34 2.54 -5.68
N LEU A 44 -1.50 1.22 -5.68
CA LEU A 44 -0.46 0.27 -6.07
C LEU A 44 -0.11 0.37 -7.56
N SER A 45 -1.10 0.60 -8.43
CA SER A 45 -0.91 0.59 -9.89
C SER A 45 0.16 1.56 -10.37
N LYS A 46 0.25 2.77 -9.78
CA LYS A 46 1.30 3.73 -10.14
C LYS A 46 2.72 3.19 -9.85
N HIS A 47 2.88 2.41 -8.78
CA HIS A 47 4.17 1.81 -8.41
C HIS A 47 4.50 0.66 -9.35
N LEU A 48 3.52 -0.17 -9.71
CA LEU A 48 3.69 -1.25 -10.69
C LEU A 48 4.03 -0.71 -12.08
N ILE A 49 3.35 0.35 -12.54
CA ILE A 49 3.67 1.02 -13.80
C ILE A 49 5.09 1.58 -13.75
N SER A 50 5.45 2.26 -12.66
CA SER A 50 6.83 2.77 -12.49
C SER A 50 7.87 1.65 -12.55
N VAL A 51 7.64 0.51 -11.90
CA VAL A 51 8.55 -0.65 -11.97
C VAL A 51 8.59 -1.23 -13.39
N SER A 52 7.44 -1.33 -14.06
CA SER A 52 7.36 -1.79 -15.44
C SER A 52 8.18 -0.90 -16.38
N ASP A 53 8.03 0.43 -16.26
CA ASP A 53 8.77 1.41 -17.05
C ASP A 53 10.28 1.32 -16.77
N MET A 54 10.67 1.12 -15.50
CA MET A 54 12.07 0.94 -15.13
C MET A 54 12.69 -0.34 -15.69
N CYS A 55 11.90 -1.42 -15.82
CA CYS A 55 12.36 -2.69 -16.39
C CYS A 55 12.47 -2.66 -17.92
N MET A 56 11.56 -1.94 -18.58
CA MET A 56 11.43 -1.93 -20.04
C MET A 56 12.10 -0.73 -20.70
N GLY A 57 12.42 0.31 -19.93
CA GLY A 57 13.07 1.51 -20.40
C GLY A 57 14.58 1.34 -20.58
N GLU A 58 15.16 2.21 -21.42
CA GLU A 58 16.62 2.28 -21.64
C GLU A 58 17.34 3.14 -20.60
N GLN A 59 16.58 3.82 -19.73
CA GLN A 59 17.13 4.70 -18.69
C GLN A 59 17.79 3.89 -17.57
N GLN A 60 18.97 4.33 -17.13
CA GLN A 60 19.57 3.81 -15.91
C GLN A 60 18.99 4.49 -14.67
N TYR A 61 18.69 3.67 -13.66
CA TYR A 61 18.20 4.11 -12.36
C TYR A 61 19.19 3.72 -11.27
N SER A 62 19.32 4.58 -10.27
CA SER A 62 20.16 4.26 -9.10
C SER A 62 19.55 3.12 -8.29
N LYS A 63 20.37 2.47 -7.46
CA LYS A 63 19.90 1.41 -6.57
C LYS A 63 18.79 1.92 -5.64
N GLU A 64 18.92 3.14 -5.13
CA GLU A 64 17.95 3.76 -4.23
C GLU A 64 16.58 3.94 -4.89
N GLN A 65 16.55 4.27 -6.20
CA GLN A 65 15.30 4.38 -6.95
C GLN A 65 14.61 3.02 -7.12
N TRP A 66 15.38 1.97 -7.43
CA TRP A 66 14.86 0.59 -7.46
C TRP A 66 14.33 0.16 -6.09
N ASP A 67 15.14 0.36 -5.05
CA ASP A 67 14.81 0.01 -3.68
C ASP A 67 13.53 0.72 -3.21
N GLU A 68 13.34 2.00 -3.55
CA GLU A 68 12.12 2.75 -3.25
C GLU A 68 10.88 2.12 -3.92
N LYS A 69 10.89 1.94 -5.25
CA LYS A 69 9.71 1.50 -6.00
C LYS A 69 9.32 0.05 -5.72
N ILE A 70 10.32 -0.82 -5.56
CA ILE A 70 10.10 -2.22 -5.18
C ILE A 70 9.56 -2.29 -3.75
N THR A 71 10.14 -1.55 -2.81
CA THR A 71 9.67 -1.54 -1.42
C THR A 71 8.25 -0.98 -1.30
N ASP A 72 7.90 0.07 -2.05
CA ASP A 72 6.53 0.58 -2.11
C ASP A 72 5.56 -0.49 -2.57
N SER A 73 5.88 -1.19 -3.67
CA SER A 73 5.04 -2.25 -4.22
C SER A 73 4.81 -3.37 -3.20
N ILE A 74 5.87 -3.82 -2.51
CA ILE A 74 5.79 -4.82 -1.44
C ILE A 74 4.89 -4.33 -0.30
N ASN A 75 5.05 -3.08 0.15
CA ASN A 75 4.22 -2.53 1.22
C ASN A 75 2.73 -2.53 0.86
N TYR A 76 2.38 -2.14 -0.36
CA TYR A 76 0.99 -2.19 -0.82
C TYR A 76 0.44 -3.61 -0.90
N PHE A 77 1.24 -4.60 -1.30
CA PHE A 77 0.82 -6.01 -1.24
C PHE A 77 0.57 -6.49 0.20
N LEU A 78 1.41 -6.10 1.16
CA LEU A 78 1.20 -6.43 2.57
C LEU A 78 -0.08 -5.79 3.13
N ILE A 79 -0.37 -4.56 2.75
CA ILE A 79 -1.63 -3.89 3.13
C ILE A 79 -2.82 -4.56 2.46
N LEU A 80 -2.69 -4.99 1.19
CA LEU A 80 -3.75 -5.75 0.51
C LEU A 80 -4.07 -7.04 1.27
N CYS A 81 -3.06 -7.77 1.75
CA CYS A 81 -3.28 -8.94 2.62
C CYS A 81 -4.10 -8.56 3.86
N ALA A 82 -3.77 -7.45 4.53
CA ALA A 82 -4.50 -7.00 5.71
C ALA A 82 -5.96 -6.60 5.41
N ILE A 83 -6.23 -5.95 4.26
CA ILE A 83 -7.61 -5.64 3.84
C ILE A 83 -8.39 -6.92 3.58
N VAL A 84 -7.81 -7.88 2.86
CA VAL A 84 -8.47 -9.16 2.56
C VAL A 84 -8.76 -9.95 3.84
N GLU A 85 -7.82 -9.97 4.79
CA GLU A 85 -8.02 -10.64 6.08
C GLU A 85 -9.11 -9.97 6.91
N GLU A 86 -9.19 -8.63 6.95
CA GLU A 86 -10.25 -7.90 7.63
C GLU A 86 -11.63 -8.20 7.01
N GLU A 87 -11.75 -8.15 5.68
CA GLU A 87 -13.00 -8.46 4.97
C GLU A 87 -13.46 -9.92 5.23
N LEU A 88 -12.55 -10.90 5.20
CA LEU A 88 -12.87 -12.30 5.47
C LEU A 88 -13.29 -12.55 6.93
N ASN A 89 -12.76 -11.78 7.88
CA ASN A 89 -13.13 -11.88 9.29
C ASN A 89 -14.47 -11.19 9.59
N GLU A 90 -14.87 -10.17 8.83
CA GLU A 90 -16.18 -9.52 8.93
C GLU A 90 -17.32 -10.36 8.33
N GLU A 91 -17.02 -11.27 7.41
CA GLU A 91 -17.99 -12.19 6.78
C GLU A 91 -18.32 -13.44 7.63
N ASN A 92 -17.60 -13.70 8.74
CA ASN A 92 -17.81 -14.82 9.66
C ASN A 92 -18.57 -14.43 10.93
#